data_AF-A0AAF0INE9-F1
#
_entry.id   AF-A0AAF0INE9-F1
#
_cell.length_a   1.000
_cell.length_b   1.000
_cell.length_c   1.000
_cell.angle_alpha   90.00
_cell.angle_beta   90.00
_cell.angle_gamma   90.00
#
_symmetry.space_group_name_H-M   'P 1'
#
loop_
_entity.id
_entity.type
_entity.pdbx_description
1 polymer ?
#
loop_
_entity_poly.entity_id
_entity_poly.type
_entity_poly.pdbx_seq_one_letter_code
_entity_poly.pdbx_strand_id
1 'polypeptide(L)'
;MRIDDVKAALDDAAILTGDRDATLHIERARRSREQIMRGEGKEAGMQQVLVQRLHHFAQTETFRSVSRNLPLAQTNGYETELVRLQRNTGWLSLASLAQLHHLVVHAPTPAQQGSEPAALLGARDLGIVKQLLTASFAWLVVPLVEAYDAAYGVLFPTLASRMPDDARIHEVEEDETLWHSANMDLVRVARVFLALLQPGEPSASHTALPVSRVARTDVAVLVLRVYFVDVLRVLVRMSFGPTPKEFADDAQEAQRQLHALLEALPTSIDLAALRSVPALLRPEGVRSLLIGVLGANEADMLSGDIGDDLGDADTTFKRLDGATKLLTTPPKGMGRAAYYEAILPHVLSVLDPVTPQHTTPVHGMHRRAAAFTLMRMYERSADAVRNSLSPVVFDVLGANRASAAEVDRALRLLAAAVLLSPPSPDFIQFLVGTNAVRLFALDSFVDQAPAAKVAVTDETRSLETQRNEVREVLHTWLRLGAIHEVGDTLGQVLDKAGSADTAVWQSSKTGVHLVPQEYV
;
A
#
# COMPACT_ATOMS: atom_id res chain seq x y z
N MET A 1 8.78 2.02 40.48
CA MET A 1 9.67 2.84 39.63
C MET A 1 9.65 4.26 40.15
N ARG A 2 10.78 4.96 40.23
CA ARG A 2 10.86 6.32 40.79
C ARG A 2 10.94 7.36 39.67
N ILE A 3 10.42 8.56 39.90
CA ILE A 3 10.54 9.70 38.96
C ILE A 3 12.02 9.99 38.64
N ASP A 4 12.90 9.72 39.60
CA ASP A 4 14.35 9.86 39.44
C ASP A 4 14.90 8.96 38.32
N ASP A 5 14.27 7.81 38.06
CA ASP A 5 14.68 6.89 36.98
C ASP A 5 14.42 7.52 35.59
N VAL A 6 13.31 8.26 35.43
CA VAL A 6 12.98 8.97 34.19
C VAL A 6 13.98 10.10 33.94
N LYS A 7 14.31 10.87 34.99
CA LYS A 7 15.26 11.99 34.89
C LYS A 7 16.68 11.49 34.61
N ALA A 8 17.11 10.41 35.25
CA ALA A 8 18.42 9.80 34.98
C ALA A 8 18.50 9.31 33.53
N ALA A 9 17.47 8.62 33.03
CA ALA A 9 17.43 8.15 31.65
C ALA A 9 17.45 9.31 30.63
N LEU A 10 16.79 10.43 30.93
CA LEU A 10 16.83 11.63 30.09
C LEU A 10 18.21 12.29 30.09
N ASP A 11 18.86 12.44 31.26
CA ASP A 11 20.19 13.04 31.35
C ASP A 11 21.24 12.19 30.62
N ASP A 12 21.14 10.86 30.72
CA ASP A 12 21.96 9.94 29.94
C ASP A 12 21.69 10.09 28.43
N ALA A 13 20.42 10.10 28.00
CA ALA A 13 20.05 10.20 26.59
C ALA A 13 20.42 11.56 25.97
N ALA A 14 20.50 12.62 26.78
CA ALA A 14 20.96 13.95 26.37
C ALA A 14 22.42 13.97 25.88
N ILE A 15 23.21 12.92 26.15
CA ILE A 15 24.53 12.71 25.56
C ILE A 15 24.44 12.47 24.06
N LEU A 16 23.46 11.67 23.60
CA LEU A 16 23.30 11.34 22.19
C LEU A 16 22.88 12.56 21.35
N THR A 17 22.06 13.42 21.93
CA THR A 17 21.54 14.64 21.27
C THR A 17 22.57 15.77 21.23
N GLY A 18 23.50 15.77 22.19
CA GLY A 18 24.57 16.77 22.29
C GLY A 18 24.32 17.88 23.30
N ASP A 19 23.20 17.83 24.02
CA ASP A 19 22.91 18.77 25.09
C ASP A 19 23.96 18.71 26.23
N ARG A 20 24.68 17.58 26.33
CA ARG A 20 25.77 17.36 27.29
C ARG A 20 27.17 17.62 26.72
N ASP A 21 27.33 18.00 25.45
CA ASP A 21 28.65 18.13 24.81
C ASP A 21 29.59 19.05 25.60
N ALA A 22 29.11 20.22 26.02
CA ALA A 22 29.90 21.19 26.77
C ALA A 22 30.32 20.66 28.15
N THR A 23 29.44 19.94 28.83
CA THR A 23 29.71 19.37 30.16
C THR A 23 30.65 18.18 30.14
N LEU A 24 30.69 17.45 29.02
CA LEU A 24 31.51 16.26 28.84
C LEU A 24 32.80 16.57 28.07
N HIS A 25 33.06 17.84 27.76
CA HIS A 25 34.21 18.28 26.98
C HIS A 25 34.31 17.58 25.61
N ILE A 26 33.17 17.35 24.96
CA ILE A 26 33.11 16.78 23.61
C ILE A 26 33.44 17.90 22.62
N GLU A 27 34.63 17.84 22.04
CA GLU A 27 35.14 18.86 21.13
C GLU A 27 34.97 18.44 19.68
N ARG A 28 34.46 19.36 18.86
CA ARG A 28 34.52 19.23 17.40
C ARG A 28 35.97 19.39 16.94
N ALA A 29 36.41 18.55 16.00
CA ALA A 29 37.70 18.71 15.33
C ALA A 29 37.92 20.18 14.96
N ARG A 30 39.01 20.80 15.45
CA ARG A 30 39.35 22.18 15.12
C ARG A 30 39.63 22.26 13.63
N ARG A 31 38.72 22.88 12.87
CA ARG A 31 38.92 23.13 11.44
C ARG A 31 39.63 24.46 11.24
N SER A 32 40.60 24.47 10.34
CA SER A 32 41.15 25.74 9.86
C SER A 32 40.07 26.54 9.12
N ARG A 33 40.18 27.88 9.11
CA ARG A 33 39.23 28.76 8.40
C ARG A 33 39.13 28.42 6.91
N GLU A 34 40.22 27.97 6.30
CA GLU A 34 40.28 27.52 4.90
C GLU A 34 39.50 26.22 4.68
N GLN A 35 39.62 25.22 5.56
CA GLN A 35 38.82 23.99 5.50
C GLN A 35 37.33 24.25 5.67
N ILE A 36 36.94 25.20 6.54
CA ILE A 36 35.55 25.61 6.71
C ILE A 36 34.98 26.19 5.40
N MET A 37 35.75 27.04 4.71
CA MET A 37 35.34 27.65 3.44
C MET A 37 35.17 26.61 2.32
N ARG A 38 35.99 25.55 2.31
CA ARG A 38 35.91 24.47 1.30
C ARG A 38 34.91 23.37 1.65
N GLY A 39 34.36 23.37 2.87
CA GLY A 39 33.50 22.29 3.36
C GLY A 39 34.23 20.98 3.65
N GLU A 40 35.56 20.96 3.53
CA GLU A 40 36.41 19.82 3.82
C GLU A 40 36.43 19.51 5.33
N GLY A 41 36.45 18.23 5.69
CA GLY A 41 36.49 17.78 7.10
C GLY A 41 35.16 17.90 7.85
N LYS A 42 34.04 18.18 7.16
CA LYS A 42 32.68 18.11 7.74
C LYS A 42 32.39 16.75 8.36
N GLU A 43 32.66 15.70 7.60
CA GLU A 43 32.44 14.31 7.97
C GLU A 43 33.36 13.86 9.11
N ALA A 44 34.67 14.10 8.99
CA ALA A 44 35.64 13.76 10.04
C ALA A 44 35.31 14.42 11.39
N GLY A 45 34.86 15.69 11.38
CA GLY A 45 34.42 16.35 12.60
C GLY A 45 33.15 15.76 13.20
N MET A 46 32.18 15.34 12.36
CA MET A 46 30.98 14.65 12.84
C MET A 46 31.32 13.27 13.40
N GLN A 47 32.18 12.53 12.70
CA GLN A 47 32.67 11.21 13.12
C GLN A 47 33.30 11.29 14.51
N GLN A 48 34.22 12.25 14.74
CA GLN A 48 34.85 12.44 16.04
C GLN A 48 33.82 12.72 17.15
N VAL A 49 32.84 13.59 16.90
CA VAL A 49 31.79 13.92 17.87
C VAL A 49 30.94 12.68 18.18
N LEU A 50 30.50 11.93 17.17
CA LEU A 50 29.69 10.74 17.39
C LEU A 50 30.46 9.65 18.14
N VAL A 51 31.74 9.44 17.84
CA VAL A 51 32.61 8.51 18.60
C VAL A 51 32.67 8.92 20.08
N GLN A 52 32.91 10.20 20.37
CA GLN A 52 32.99 10.68 21.75
C GLN A 52 31.64 10.56 22.48
N ARG A 53 30.53 10.96 21.84
CA ARG A 53 29.19 10.81 22.42
C ARG A 53 28.84 9.36 22.70
N LEU A 54 29.07 8.46 21.75
CA LEU A 54 28.83 7.02 21.93
C LEU A 54 29.71 6.44 23.02
N HIS A 55 30.97 6.87 23.13
CA HIS A 55 31.87 6.45 24.21
C HIS A 55 31.36 6.86 25.58
N HIS A 56 30.95 8.12 25.76
CA HIS A 56 30.37 8.59 27.02
C HIS A 56 29.04 7.91 27.33
N PHE A 57 28.16 7.76 26.34
CA PHE A 57 26.87 7.10 26.52
C PHE A 57 27.05 5.64 26.93
N ALA A 58 28.04 4.93 26.38
CA ALA A 58 28.35 3.54 26.72
C ALA A 58 28.69 3.31 28.21
N GLN A 59 29.06 4.38 28.94
CA GLN A 59 29.39 4.32 30.36
C GLN A 59 28.16 4.47 31.28
N THR A 60 26.99 4.79 30.72
CA THR A 60 25.75 5.06 31.47
C THR A 60 24.97 3.79 31.84
N GLU A 61 24.09 3.87 32.84
CA GLU A 61 23.16 2.78 33.18
C GLU A 61 22.09 2.60 32.09
N THR A 62 21.64 3.71 31.48
CA THR A 62 20.70 3.70 30.35
C THR A 62 21.26 2.84 29.21
N PHE A 63 22.54 2.99 28.85
CA PHE A 63 23.16 2.15 27.84
C PHE A 63 23.10 0.66 28.19
N ARG A 64 23.41 0.27 29.43
CA ARG A 64 23.37 -1.15 29.86
C ARG A 64 21.96 -1.75 29.79
N SER A 65 20.95 -0.91 29.97
CA SER A 65 19.54 -1.28 29.83
C SER A 65 19.17 -1.50 28.36
N VAL A 66 19.52 -0.56 27.47
CA VAL A 66 19.05 -0.57 26.09
C VAL A 66 19.91 -1.39 25.12
N SER A 67 21.21 -1.57 25.38
CA SER A 67 22.14 -2.12 24.38
C SER A 67 22.07 -3.63 24.18
N ARG A 68 21.48 -4.38 25.14
CA ARG A 68 21.54 -5.85 25.17
C ARG A 68 21.02 -6.55 23.91
N ASN A 69 20.07 -5.94 23.20
CA ASN A 69 19.39 -6.54 22.05
C ASN A 69 19.53 -5.71 20.75
N LEU A 70 20.40 -4.69 20.74
CA LEU A 70 20.53 -3.81 19.58
C LEU A 70 21.50 -4.38 18.55
N PRO A 71 21.19 -4.29 17.25
CA PRO A 71 22.12 -4.65 16.18
C PRO A 71 23.11 -3.50 15.99
N LEU A 72 23.98 -3.28 16.97
CA LEU A 72 25.04 -2.29 16.84
C LEU A 72 26.03 -2.79 15.80
N ALA A 73 26.16 -2.05 14.70
CA ALA A 73 26.95 -2.45 13.56
C ALA A 73 28.43 -2.54 13.96
N GLN A 74 29.03 -3.69 13.66
CA GLN A 74 30.48 -3.88 13.71
C GLN A 74 31.10 -3.34 12.41
N THR A 75 32.42 -3.20 12.38
CA THR A 75 33.16 -2.72 11.20
C THR A 75 32.99 -3.70 10.04
N ASN A 76 32.00 -3.45 9.17
CA ASN A 76 31.79 -4.19 7.93
C ASN A 76 32.45 -3.38 6.80
N GLY A 77 33.27 -4.02 5.96
CA GLY A 77 34.15 -3.33 4.99
C GLY A 77 33.47 -2.47 3.93
N TYR A 78 32.14 -2.49 3.83
CA TYR A 78 31.35 -1.78 2.82
C TYR A 78 30.77 -0.45 3.30
N GLU A 79 30.60 -0.25 4.62
CA GLU A 79 29.94 0.94 5.17
C GLU A 79 30.99 1.95 5.65
N THR A 80 30.82 3.23 5.27
CA THR A 80 31.71 4.27 5.79
C THR A 80 31.56 4.37 7.30
N GLU A 81 32.66 4.69 7.99
CA GLU A 81 32.66 4.75 9.45
C GLU A 81 31.62 5.75 10.00
N LEU A 82 31.40 6.85 9.28
CA LEU A 82 30.39 7.85 9.64
C LEU A 82 28.97 7.29 9.59
N VAL A 83 28.60 6.57 8.52
CA VAL A 83 27.26 5.99 8.37
C VAL A 83 27.02 4.96 9.47
N ARG A 84 28.02 4.13 9.79
CA ARG A 84 27.97 3.18 10.92
C ARG A 84 27.71 3.88 12.25
N LEU A 85 28.43 4.98 12.54
CA LEU A 85 28.25 5.75 13.77
C LEU A 85 26.86 6.40 13.82
N GLN A 86 26.39 6.96 12.71
CA GLN A 86 25.04 7.52 12.59
C GLN A 86 23.98 6.45 12.87
N ARG A 87 24.10 5.27 12.25
CA ARG A 87 23.20 4.12 12.46
C ARG A 87 23.18 3.69 13.92
N ASN A 88 24.35 3.54 14.54
CA ASN A 88 24.46 3.17 15.96
C ASN A 88 23.84 4.23 16.88
N THR A 89 24.06 5.52 16.60
CA THR A 89 23.39 6.60 17.33
C THR A 89 21.87 6.58 17.12
N GLY A 90 21.40 6.29 15.91
CA GLY A 90 19.99 6.12 15.59
C GLY A 90 19.33 4.99 16.39
N TRP A 91 19.98 3.83 16.46
CA TRP A 91 19.53 2.68 17.27
C TRP A 91 19.46 3.01 18.76
N LEU A 92 20.52 3.60 19.32
CA LEU A 92 20.54 3.95 20.73
C LEU A 92 19.52 5.03 21.06
N SER A 93 19.30 5.99 20.16
CA SER A 93 18.25 7.02 20.33
C SER A 93 16.86 6.40 20.35
N LEU A 94 16.56 5.50 19.40
CA LEU A 94 15.28 4.80 19.34
C LEU A 94 15.04 3.93 20.58
N ALA A 95 16.07 3.23 21.05
CA ALA A 95 15.98 2.38 22.23
C ALA A 95 15.83 3.19 23.52
N SER A 96 16.51 4.33 23.64
CA SER A 96 16.30 5.28 24.73
C SER A 96 14.88 5.84 24.73
N LEU A 97 14.29 6.13 23.56
CA LEU A 97 12.88 6.54 23.47
C LEU A 97 11.93 5.44 23.95
N ALA A 98 12.17 4.19 23.57
CA ALA A 98 11.39 3.04 24.02
C ALA A 98 11.50 2.86 25.55
N GLN A 99 12.71 2.99 26.10
CA GLN A 99 12.92 2.94 27.55
C GLN A 99 12.20 4.10 28.25
N LEU A 100 12.34 5.33 27.77
CA LEU A 100 11.65 6.49 28.34
C LEU A 100 10.15 6.31 28.32
N HIS A 101 9.59 5.81 27.22
CA HIS A 101 8.17 5.47 27.15
C HIS A 101 7.78 4.45 28.21
N HIS A 102 8.50 3.33 28.31
CA HIS A 102 8.23 2.31 29.32
C HIS A 102 8.32 2.88 30.74
N LEU A 103 9.32 3.72 31.00
CA LEU A 103 9.53 4.38 32.29
C LEU A 103 8.36 5.32 32.64
N VAL A 104 7.89 6.11 31.66
CA VAL A 104 6.75 7.04 31.82
C VAL A 104 5.45 6.28 32.06
N VAL A 105 5.20 5.18 31.35
CA VAL A 105 3.98 4.36 31.50
C VAL A 105 3.87 3.76 32.91
N HIS A 106 5.01 3.39 33.52
CA HIS A 106 5.05 2.73 34.84
C HIS A 106 5.40 3.68 35.99
N ALA A 107 5.52 4.98 35.73
CA ALA A 107 5.78 5.96 36.78
C ALA A 107 4.52 6.11 37.66
N PRO A 108 4.66 6.04 39.00
CA PRO A 108 3.51 6.21 39.88
C PRO A 108 2.94 7.62 39.73
N THR A 109 1.63 7.70 39.49
CA THR A 109 0.84 8.93 39.49
C THR A 109 1.02 9.64 40.84
N PRO A 110 1.66 10.81 40.92
CA PRO A 110 1.65 11.59 42.15
C PRO A 110 0.22 12.12 42.36
N ALA A 111 -0.59 11.37 43.10
CA ALA A 111 -1.90 11.81 43.55
C ALA A 111 -1.71 12.92 44.60
N GLN A 112 -1.49 14.16 44.16
CA GLN A 112 -1.75 15.30 45.03
C GLN A 112 -3.27 15.44 45.14
N GLN A 113 -3.79 15.19 46.34
CA GLN A 113 -5.20 15.40 46.65
C GLN A 113 -5.57 16.87 46.37
N GLY A 114 -6.24 17.12 45.25
CA GLY A 114 -6.89 18.40 44.94
C GLY A 114 -6.18 19.34 43.96
N SER A 115 -5.05 18.97 43.35
CA SER A 115 -4.39 19.75 42.28
C SER A 115 -4.36 18.97 40.96
N GLU A 116 -4.43 19.70 39.84
CA GLU A 116 -4.26 19.08 38.53
C GLU A 116 -2.90 18.35 38.45
N PRO A 117 -2.87 17.13 37.91
CA PRO A 117 -1.64 16.35 37.78
C PRO A 117 -0.59 17.11 36.96
N ALA A 118 0.55 17.45 37.58
CA ALA A 118 1.66 18.05 36.87
C ALA A 118 2.20 17.09 35.79
N ALA A 119 2.59 17.64 34.63
CA ALA A 119 3.19 16.88 33.55
C ALA A 119 4.52 16.24 34.02
N LEU A 120 4.73 14.97 33.67
CA LEU A 120 5.93 14.23 34.08
C LEU A 120 7.18 14.71 33.35
N LEU A 121 7.02 15.18 32.11
CA LEU A 121 8.08 15.71 31.26
C LEU A 121 7.92 17.22 31.08
N GLY A 122 8.98 17.97 31.39
CA GLY A 122 9.02 19.40 31.18
C GLY A 122 9.34 19.78 29.73
N ALA A 123 9.22 21.07 29.39
CA ALA A 123 9.52 21.57 28.04
C ALA A 123 10.95 21.26 27.56
N ARG A 124 11.93 21.28 28.47
CA ARG A 124 13.32 20.89 28.18
C ARG A 124 13.43 19.41 27.82
N ASP A 125 12.75 18.55 28.58
CA ASP A 125 12.76 17.10 28.38
C ASP A 125 12.13 16.74 27.03
N LEU A 126 11.03 17.41 26.66
CA LEU A 126 10.40 17.27 25.34
C LEU A 126 11.33 17.73 24.20
N GLY A 127 12.20 18.71 24.46
CA GLY A 127 13.26 19.13 23.55
C GLY A 127 14.26 18.00 23.27
N ILE A 128 14.71 17.31 24.31
CA ILE A 128 15.63 16.16 24.20
C ILE A 128 14.92 15.01 23.45
N VAL A 129 13.68 14.67 23.82
CA VAL A 129 12.87 13.64 23.15
C VAL A 129 12.73 13.93 21.66
N LYS A 130 12.47 15.18 21.27
CA LYS A 130 12.38 15.59 19.86
C LYS A 130 13.71 15.42 19.12
N GLN A 131 14.83 15.73 19.77
CA GLN A 131 16.16 15.54 19.17
C GLN A 131 16.52 14.06 19.02
N LEU A 132 16.19 13.22 20.01
CA LEU A 132 16.32 11.76 19.91
C LEU A 132 15.50 11.21 18.74
N LEU A 133 14.24 11.66 18.59
CA LEU A 133 13.41 11.28 17.44
C LEU A 133 14.04 11.71 16.12
N THR A 134 14.57 12.94 16.06
CA THR A 134 15.24 13.42 14.85
C THR A 134 16.43 12.55 14.49
N ALA A 135 17.26 12.18 15.46
CA ALA A 135 18.39 11.28 15.23
C ALA A 135 17.94 9.87 14.83
N SER A 136 16.96 9.27 15.51
CA SER A 136 16.46 7.93 15.19
C SER A 136 15.85 7.86 13.79
N PHE A 137 15.05 8.86 13.39
CA PHE A 137 14.43 8.83 12.07
C PHE A 137 15.43 9.14 10.96
N ALA A 138 16.27 10.17 11.12
CA ALA A 138 17.21 10.59 10.09
C ALA A 138 18.36 9.60 9.87
N TRP A 139 18.83 8.92 10.92
CA TRP A 139 20.03 8.07 10.85
C TRP A 139 19.73 6.57 10.92
N LEU A 140 18.49 6.17 11.23
CA LEU A 140 18.09 4.77 11.27
C LEU A 140 16.84 4.50 10.44
N VAL A 141 15.68 5.04 10.81
CA VAL A 141 14.39 4.59 10.23
C VAL A 141 14.30 4.87 8.73
N VAL A 142 14.64 6.10 8.29
CA VAL A 142 14.56 6.47 6.88
C VAL A 142 15.56 5.68 6.04
N PRO A 143 16.87 5.65 6.36
CA PRO A 143 17.83 4.83 5.62
C PRO A 143 17.48 3.34 5.62
N LEU A 144 16.92 2.82 6.70
CA LEU A 144 16.52 1.40 6.80
C LEU A 144 15.36 1.08 5.86
N VAL A 145 14.36 1.96 5.79
CA VAL A 145 13.23 1.81 4.85
C VAL A 145 13.73 1.87 3.40
N GLU A 146 14.66 2.78 3.09
CA GLU A 146 15.27 2.88 1.76
C GLU A 146 16.09 1.63 1.41
N ALA A 147 16.88 1.11 2.35
CA ALA A 147 17.65 -0.12 2.17
C ALA A 147 16.76 -1.34 1.98
N TYR A 148 15.67 -1.45 2.75
CA TYR A 148 14.67 -2.50 2.58
C TYR A 148 14.03 -2.44 1.19
N ASP A 149 13.60 -1.26 0.75
CA ASP A 149 12.96 -1.09 -0.56
C ASP A 149 13.93 -1.39 -1.72
N ALA A 150 15.19 -0.98 -1.59
CA ALA A 150 16.23 -1.26 -2.57
C ALA A 150 16.47 -2.77 -2.69
N ALA A 151 16.72 -3.47 -1.58
CA ALA A 151 16.95 -4.92 -1.57
C ALA A 151 15.71 -5.70 -2.04
N TYR A 152 14.51 -5.25 -1.63
CA TYR A 152 13.25 -5.84 -2.09
C TYR A 152 13.05 -5.70 -3.61
N GLY A 153 13.39 -4.54 -4.18
CA GLY A 153 13.27 -4.31 -5.62
C GLY A 153 14.18 -5.22 -6.46
N VAL A 154 15.32 -5.62 -5.92
CA VAL A 154 16.26 -6.54 -6.58
C VAL A 154 15.76 -7.99 -6.54
N LEU A 155 15.27 -8.45 -5.38
CA LEU A 155 14.81 -9.83 -5.19
C LEU A 155 13.47 -10.16 -5.83
N PHE A 156 12.59 -9.17 -5.96
CA PHE A 156 11.27 -9.33 -6.57
C PHE A 156 11.15 -8.48 -7.85
N PRO A 157 11.98 -8.74 -8.88
CA PRO A 157 12.07 -7.91 -10.08
C PRO A 157 10.89 -8.08 -11.04
N THR A 158 9.87 -8.87 -10.66
CA THR A 158 8.67 -9.21 -11.45
C THR A 158 7.82 -8.01 -11.90
N LEU A 159 8.25 -6.77 -11.60
CA LEU A 159 7.51 -5.54 -11.92
C LEU A 159 8.22 -4.59 -12.90
N ALA A 160 9.48 -4.81 -13.32
CA ALA A 160 10.17 -3.81 -14.15
C ALA A 160 10.94 -4.28 -15.39
N SER A 161 11.41 -5.53 -15.50
CA SER A 161 11.92 -6.07 -16.78
C SER A 161 12.33 -7.53 -16.68
N ARG A 162 12.03 -8.31 -17.72
CA ARG A 162 12.68 -9.61 -17.97
C ARG A 162 14.16 -9.37 -18.26
N MET A 163 15.02 -9.57 -17.26
CA MET A 163 16.48 -9.65 -17.45
C MET A 163 16.90 -11.12 -17.71
N PRO A 164 17.99 -11.38 -18.48
CA PRO A 164 18.41 -12.73 -18.90
C PRO A 164 18.98 -13.57 -17.73
N ASP A 165 18.80 -14.89 -17.81
CA ASP A 165 18.95 -15.85 -16.69
C ASP A 165 20.40 -16.15 -16.24
N ASP A 166 21.42 -15.97 -17.07
CA ASP A 166 22.73 -16.63 -16.82
C ASP A 166 23.69 -15.90 -15.84
N ALA A 167 23.36 -14.69 -15.36
CA ALA A 167 24.19 -13.96 -14.37
C ALA A 167 23.63 -14.01 -12.92
N ARG A 168 22.42 -14.54 -12.71
CA ARG A 168 21.65 -14.33 -11.47
C ARG A 168 22.06 -15.20 -10.27
N ILE A 169 22.64 -16.38 -10.48
CA ILE A 169 22.70 -17.38 -9.39
C ILE A 169 23.64 -16.96 -8.25
N HIS A 170 24.70 -16.19 -8.53
CA HIS A 170 25.63 -15.70 -7.51
C HIS A 170 25.23 -14.36 -6.87
N GLU A 171 24.48 -13.51 -7.56
CA GLU A 171 24.00 -12.21 -7.00
C GLU A 171 22.81 -12.40 -6.05
N VAL A 172 21.97 -13.42 -6.30
CA VAL A 172 20.75 -13.68 -5.52
C VAL A 172 21.06 -14.02 -4.05
N GLU A 173 22.12 -14.77 -3.74
CA GLU A 173 22.46 -15.08 -2.34
C GLU A 173 22.87 -13.82 -1.56
N GLU A 174 23.70 -12.94 -2.14
CA GLU A 174 24.09 -11.70 -1.47
C GLU A 174 22.88 -10.77 -1.28
N ASP A 175 22.04 -10.62 -2.30
CA ASP A 175 20.83 -9.80 -2.22
C ASP A 175 19.81 -10.34 -1.21
N GLU A 176 19.67 -11.67 -1.10
CA GLU A 176 18.83 -12.32 -0.08
C GLU A 176 19.34 -12.04 1.33
N THR A 177 20.66 -12.08 1.56
CA THR A 177 21.23 -11.76 2.87
C THR A 177 21.04 -10.29 3.23
N LEU A 178 21.21 -9.38 2.27
CA LEU A 178 21.00 -7.94 2.46
C LEU A 178 19.53 -7.64 2.80
N TRP A 179 18.61 -8.23 2.04
CA TRP A 179 17.18 -8.10 2.30
C TRP A 179 16.81 -8.68 3.66
N HIS A 180 17.29 -9.89 3.99
CA HIS A 180 17.00 -10.52 5.27
C HIS A 180 17.52 -9.66 6.43
N SER A 181 18.74 -9.11 6.33
CA SER A 181 19.28 -8.19 7.32
C SER A 181 18.46 -6.91 7.45
N ALA A 182 18.03 -6.30 6.34
CA ALA A 182 17.19 -5.11 6.35
C ALA A 182 15.82 -5.41 6.96
N ASN A 183 15.23 -6.56 6.65
CA ASN A 183 13.94 -6.99 7.18
C ASN A 183 14.01 -7.27 8.69
N MET A 184 15.07 -7.92 9.16
CA MET A 184 15.34 -8.13 10.59
C MET A 184 15.37 -6.83 11.38
N ASP A 185 16.05 -5.82 10.84
CA ASP A 185 16.15 -4.52 11.47
C ASP A 185 14.81 -3.77 11.40
N LEU A 186 14.06 -3.92 10.30
CA LEU A 186 12.73 -3.34 10.16
C LEU A 186 11.75 -3.92 11.18
N VAL A 187 11.78 -5.23 11.42
CA VAL A 187 11.00 -5.92 12.48
C VAL A 187 11.32 -5.31 13.85
N ARG A 188 12.61 -5.09 14.16
CA ARG A 188 13.03 -4.51 15.43
C ARG A 188 12.51 -3.08 15.61
N VAL A 189 12.58 -2.25 14.57
CA VAL A 189 11.99 -0.90 14.58
C VAL A 189 10.46 -0.98 14.74
N ALA A 190 9.81 -1.88 14.01
CA ALA A 190 8.36 -2.10 14.11
C ALA A 190 7.94 -2.48 15.53
N ARG A 191 8.65 -3.40 16.19
CA ARG A 191 8.40 -3.77 17.60
C ARG A 191 8.48 -2.58 18.55
N VAL A 192 9.44 -1.67 18.34
CA VAL A 192 9.51 -0.43 19.14
C VAL A 192 8.27 0.43 18.89
N PHE A 193 7.87 0.63 17.63
CA PHE A 193 6.65 1.39 17.32
C PHE A 193 5.40 0.74 17.90
N LEU A 194 5.26 -0.59 17.81
CA LEU A 194 4.14 -1.32 18.39
C LEU A 194 4.09 -1.14 19.91
N ALA A 195 5.24 -1.21 20.59
CA ALA A 195 5.33 -0.95 22.03
C ALA A 195 4.92 0.49 22.40
N LEU A 196 5.33 1.49 21.60
CA LEU A 196 4.98 2.90 21.81
C LEU A 196 3.48 3.18 21.62
N LEU A 197 2.80 2.37 20.80
CA LEU A 197 1.43 2.63 20.31
C LEU A 197 0.36 1.73 20.93
N GLN A 198 0.70 0.94 21.95
CA GLN A 198 -0.18 -0.10 22.49
C GLN A 198 -1.54 0.42 23.01
N PRO A 199 -2.62 -0.33 22.71
CA PRO A 199 -3.92 -0.42 23.35
C PRO A 199 -4.03 -0.13 24.84
N GLY A 200 -5.13 0.46 25.35
CA GLY A 200 -5.37 0.55 26.80
C GLY A 200 -5.92 1.87 27.31
N GLU A 201 -6.28 1.85 28.60
CA GLU A 201 -7.17 2.86 29.18
C GLU A 201 -6.54 4.25 29.20
N PRO A 202 -7.31 5.29 28.84
CA PRO A 202 -6.91 6.69 29.04
C PRO A 202 -7.00 7.02 30.54
N SER A 203 -6.29 6.29 31.39
CA SER A 203 -6.05 6.73 32.76
C SER A 203 -5.19 7.99 32.67
N ALA A 204 -5.69 9.08 33.26
CA ALA A 204 -5.16 10.45 33.23
C ALA A 204 -3.64 10.50 33.00
N SER A 205 -3.25 10.53 31.73
CA SER A 205 -1.85 10.57 31.36
C SER A 205 -1.33 11.97 31.68
N HIS A 206 -0.26 12.04 32.45
CA HIS A 206 0.45 13.27 32.84
C HIS A 206 1.21 13.87 31.65
N THR A 207 0.52 14.06 30.54
CA THR A 207 1.08 14.45 29.25
C THR A 207 0.88 15.93 29.04
N ALA A 208 1.93 16.61 28.59
CA ALA A 208 1.83 17.99 28.14
C ALA A 208 1.09 18.11 26.79
N LEU A 209 0.89 17.00 26.09
CA LEU A 209 0.27 16.93 24.76
C LEU A 209 -1.09 16.22 24.78
N PRO A 210 -1.99 16.52 23.80
CA PRO A 210 -3.25 15.81 23.65
C PRO A 210 -3.02 14.33 23.37
N VAL A 211 -3.56 13.45 24.22
CA VAL A 211 -3.50 12.00 24.03
C VAL A 211 -4.57 11.51 23.07
N SER A 212 -4.23 10.44 22.35
CA SER A 212 -5.18 9.66 21.55
C SER A 212 -5.31 8.27 22.16
N ARG A 213 -6.31 7.49 21.72
CA ARG A 213 -6.43 6.07 22.10
C ARG A 213 -5.18 5.25 21.75
N VAL A 214 -4.38 5.75 20.81
CA VAL A 214 -3.22 5.06 20.23
C VAL A 214 -1.88 5.61 20.75
N ALA A 215 -1.86 6.75 21.45
CA ALA A 215 -0.66 7.32 22.03
C ALA A 215 -0.92 7.89 23.43
N ARG A 216 -0.39 7.20 24.45
CA ARG A 216 -0.61 7.52 25.87
C ARG A 216 0.45 8.39 26.54
N THR A 217 1.61 8.55 25.92
CA THR A 217 2.74 9.27 26.51
C THR A 217 3.16 10.39 25.58
N ASP A 218 3.78 11.44 26.11
CA ASP A 218 4.30 12.53 25.28
C ASP A 218 5.30 12.00 24.23
N VAL A 219 6.05 10.95 24.55
CA VAL A 219 6.94 10.27 23.60
C VAL A 219 6.15 9.71 22.41
N ALA A 220 5.11 8.91 22.67
CA ALA A 220 4.26 8.32 21.63
C ALA A 220 3.50 9.40 20.83
N VAL A 221 3.02 10.45 21.50
CA VAL A 221 2.33 11.56 20.84
C VAL A 221 3.30 12.33 19.93
N LEU A 222 4.54 12.57 20.35
CA LEU A 222 5.55 13.22 19.52
C LEU A 222 5.94 12.37 18.30
N VAL A 223 6.08 11.04 18.48
CA VAL A 223 6.32 10.09 17.38
C VAL A 223 5.22 10.20 16.33
N LEU A 224 3.96 10.07 16.75
CA LEU A 224 2.82 10.17 15.83
C LEU A 224 2.70 11.56 15.23
N ARG A 225 2.96 12.64 15.97
CA ARG A 225 2.76 14.00 15.45
C ARG A 225 3.81 14.40 14.42
N VAL A 226 5.06 14.01 14.62
CA VAL A 226 6.20 14.48 13.81
C VAL A 226 6.57 13.48 12.72
N TYR A 227 6.48 12.17 13.01
CA TYR A 227 6.99 11.11 12.14
C TYR A 227 5.93 10.09 11.75
N PHE A 228 4.66 10.50 11.72
CA PHE A 228 3.53 9.63 11.38
C PHE A 228 3.76 8.81 10.10
N VAL A 229 4.18 9.49 9.03
CA VAL A 229 4.35 8.90 7.70
C VAL A 229 5.41 7.80 7.74
N ASP A 230 6.52 8.03 8.43
CA ASP A 230 7.60 7.07 8.53
C ASP A 230 7.23 5.86 9.42
N VAL A 231 6.43 6.08 10.48
CA VAL A 231 5.84 5.00 11.26
C VAL A 231 4.95 4.12 10.40
N LEU A 232 4.03 4.72 9.62
CA LEU A 232 3.18 3.97 8.70
C LEU A 232 3.99 3.22 7.65
N ARG A 233 5.05 3.83 7.11
CA ARG A 233 5.94 3.16 6.16
C ARG A 233 6.53 1.87 6.73
N VAL A 234 6.98 1.89 7.98
CA VAL A 234 7.52 0.70 8.65
C VAL A 234 6.42 -0.33 8.88
N LEU A 235 5.27 0.08 9.46
CA LEU A 235 4.18 -0.84 9.76
C LEU A 235 3.61 -1.50 8.50
N VAL A 236 3.37 -0.75 7.42
CA VAL A 236 2.87 -1.31 6.14
C VAL A 236 3.82 -2.36 5.57
N ARG A 237 5.14 -2.11 5.64
CA ARG A 237 6.15 -3.09 5.16
C ARG A 237 6.19 -4.32 6.04
N MET A 238 6.02 -4.17 7.35
CA MET A 238 5.98 -5.29 8.29
C MET A 238 4.70 -6.13 8.13
N SER A 239 3.55 -5.48 7.95
CA SER A 239 2.23 -6.13 7.82
C SER A 239 2.04 -6.86 6.50
N PHE A 240 2.55 -6.29 5.41
CA PHE A 240 2.24 -6.75 4.05
C PHE A 240 3.49 -7.06 3.21
N GLY A 241 4.68 -7.02 3.81
CA GLY A 241 5.92 -7.49 3.19
C GLY A 241 6.08 -8.98 3.29
N PRO A 242 6.98 -9.58 2.48
CA PRO A 242 7.44 -10.92 2.77
C PRO A 242 8.06 -10.91 4.17
N THR A 243 7.47 -11.73 5.03
CA THR A 243 7.89 -11.84 6.41
C THR A 243 8.28 -13.29 6.65
N PRO A 244 9.53 -13.57 7.07
CA PRO A 244 9.92 -14.89 7.52
C PRO A 244 8.92 -15.45 8.53
N LYS A 245 8.67 -16.77 8.49
CA LYS A 245 7.67 -17.41 9.37
C LYS A 245 7.88 -17.11 10.86
N GLU A 246 9.14 -16.88 11.26
CA GLU A 246 9.54 -16.48 12.61
C GLU A 246 9.02 -15.10 13.07
N PHE A 247 8.57 -14.24 12.15
CA PHE A 247 8.00 -12.92 12.46
C PHE A 247 6.53 -12.79 12.03
N ALA A 248 5.84 -13.90 11.79
CA ALA A 248 4.43 -13.89 11.41
C ALA A 248 3.55 -13.17 12.46
N ASP A 249 3.84 -13.40 13.75
CA ASP A 249 3.12 -12.75 14.86
C ASP A 249 3.35 -11.24 14.86
N ASP A 250 4.58 -10.79 14.60
CA ASP A 250 4.91 -9.36 14.49
C ASP A 250 4.22 -8.70 13.29
N ALA A 251 4.12 -9.40 12.15
CA ALA A 251 3.39 -8.90 10.99
C ALA A 251 1.90 -8.73 11.29
N GLN A 252 1.30 -9.72 11.96
CA GLN A 252 -0.10 -9.68 12.37
C GLN A 252 -0.35 -8.57 13.41
N GLU A 253 0.55 -8.38 14.38
CA GLU A 253 0.46 -7.26 15.33
C GLU A 253 0.59 -5.91 14.63
N ALA A 254 1.58 -5.76 13.75
CA ALA A 254 1.75 -4.56 12.94
C ALA A 254 0.49 -4.26 12.12
N GLN A 255 -0.16 -5.29 11.58
CA GLN A 255 -1.39 -5.14 10.79
C GLN A 255 -2.56 -4.67 11.66
N ARG A 256 -2.74 -5.26 12.85
CA ARG A 256 -3.77 -4.82 13.80
C ARG A 256 -3.55 -3.37 14.23
N GLN A 257 -2.32 -3.02 14.55
CA GLN A 257 -1.97 -1.67 14.97
C GLN A 257 -2.12 -0.65 13.84
N LEU A 258 -1.77 -1.03 12.62
CA LEU A 258 -1.98 -0.23 11.43
C LEU A 258 -3.46 0.07 11.22
N HIS A 259 -4.35 -0.93 11.30
CA HIS A 259 -5.79 -0.71 11.23
C HIS A 259 -6.28 0.22 12.34
N ALA A 260 -5.85 0.00 13.60
CA ALA A 260 -6.23 0.87 14.71
C ALA A 260 -5.79 2.33 14.51
N LEU A 261 -4.60 2.56 13.92
CA LEU A 261 -4.14 3.89 13.55
C LEU A 261 -5.01 4.53 12.46
N LEU A 262 -5.27 3.79 11.38
CA LEU A 262 -6.08 4.28 10.25
C LEU A 262 -7.54 4.55 10.66
N GLU A 263 -8.10 3.78 11.59
CA GLU A 263 -9.43 4.03 12.16
C GLU A 263 -9.47 5.29 13.03
N ALA A 264 -8.37 5.56 13.76
CA ALA A 264 -8.30 6.68 14.69
C ALA A 264 -8.05 8.03 14.00
N LEU A 265 -7.66 8.04 12.72
CA LEU A 265 -7.15 9.22 12.04
C LEU A 265 -8.10 9.75 10.96
N PRO A 266 -8.00 11.07 10.67
CA PRO A 266 -8.65 11.62 9.49
C PRO A 266 -8.08 11.01 8.22
N THR A 267 -8.98 10.52 7.35
CA THR A 267 -8.64 9.85 6.07
C THR A 267 -7.65 10.64 5.20
N SER A 268 -7.66 11.98 5.26
CA SER A 268 -6.71 12.82 4.50
C SER A 268 -5.24 12.63 4.92
N ILE A 269 -4.98 12.32 6.19
CA ILE A 269 -3.63 12.10 6.74
C ILE A 269 -3.13 10.71 6.34
N ASP A 270 -4.00 9.69 6.42
CA ASP A 270 -3.68 8.31 6.03
C ASP A 270 -3.29 8.22 4.56
N LEU A 271 -4.04 8.88 3.69
CA LEU A 271 -3.77 8.90 2.25
C LEU A 271 -2.47 9.61 1.90
N ALA A 272 -2.12 10.69 2.61
CA ALA A 272 -0.85 11.37 2.41
C ALA A 272 0.34 10.49 2.79
N ALA A 273 0.20 9.69 3.85
CA ALA A 273 1.24 8.77 4.29
C ALA A 273 1.37 7.56 3.37
N LEU A 274 0.24 6.94 2.98
CA LEU A 274 0.19 5.76 2.11
C LEU A 274 0.67 6.08 0.68
N ARG A 275 0.53 7.33 0.21
CA ARG A 275 1.08 7.82 -1.09
C ARG A 275 2.57 7.61 -1.27
N SER A 276 3.30 7.43 -0.18
CA SER A 276 4.75 7.30 -0.19
C SER A 276 5.25 5.86 -0.05
N VAL A 277 4.37 4.85 -0.19
CA VAL A 277 4.73 3.45 0.00
C VAL A 277 4.76 2.70 -1.35
N PRO A 278 5.94 2.29 -1.85
CA PRO A 278 6.08 1.46 -3.06
C PRO A 278 5.37 0.10 -2.98
N ALA A 279 5.02 -0.37 -1.77
CA ALA A 279 4.36 -1.65 -1.54
C ALA A 279 2.97 -1.79 -2.21
N LEU A 280 2.37 -0.71 -2.71
CA LEU A 280 1.15 -0.78 -3.54
C LEU A 280 1.37 -1.50 -4.87
N LEU A 281 2.61 -1.55 -5.34
CA LEU A 281 3.00 -2.30 -6.54
C LEU A 281 3.10 -3.82 -6.29
N ARG A 282 2.75 -4.31 -5.10
CA ARG A 282 2.77 -5.76 -4.81
C ARG A 282 1.48 -6.43 -5.30
N PRO A 283 1.52 -7.75 -5.63
CA PRO A 283 0.33 -8.54 -5.95
C PRO A 283 -0.85 -8.37 -4.99
N GLU A 284 -0.56 -8.32 -3.68
CA GLU A 284 -1.55 -8.12 -2.63
C GLU A 284 -1.65 -6.66 -2.16
N GLY A 285 -0.77 -5.76 -2.60
CA GLY A 285 -0.67 -4.39 -2.07
C GLY A 285 -1.95 -3.58 -2.27
N VAL A 286 -2.54 -3.67 -3.47
CA VAL A 286 -3.83 -3.02 -3.78
C VAL A 286 -4.97 -3.65 -2.97
N ARG A 287 -4.98 -4.98 -2.85
CA ARG A 287 -5.99 -5.72 -2.07
C ARG A 287 -5.95 -5.30 -0.60
N SER A 288 -4.78 -5.39 0.02
CA SER A 288 -4.56 -5.02 1.42
C SER A 288 -4.87 -3.56 1.69
N LEU A 289 -4.50 -2.66 0.78
CA LEU A 289 -4.87 -1.25 0.88
C LEU A 289 -6.39 -1.07 0.91
N LEU A 290 -7.09 -1.66 -0.07
CA LEU A 290 -8.53 -1.49 -0.18
C LEU A 290 -9.26 -2.08 1.03
N ILE A 291 -8.83 -3.25 1.51
CA ILE A 291 -9.35 -3.86 2.75
C ILE A 291 -9.07 -2.96 3.95
N GLY A 292 -7.85 -2.43 4.09
CA GLY A 292 -7.47 -1.62 5.24
C GLY A 292 -8.14 -0.24 5.28
N VAL A 293 -8.37 0.39 4.12
CA VAL A 293 -8.97 1.73 4.02
C VAL A 293 -10.49 1.70 4.08
N LEU A 294 -11.11 0.67 3.49
CA LEU A 294 -12.57 0.55 3.40
C LEU A 294 -13.15 -0.34 4.52
N GLY A 295 -12.30 -1.11 5.20
CA GLY A 295 -12.71 -2.03 6.26
C GLY A 295 -13.36 -3.31 5.72
N ALA A 296 -13.52 -4.29 6.60
CA ALA A 296 -14.22 -5.55 6.33
C ALA A 296 -15.42 -5.73 7.29
N ASN A 297 -16.18 -4.66 7.53
CA ASN A 297 -17.29 -4.71 8.50
C ASN A 297 -18.45 -5.58 8.00
N GLU A 298 -18.89 -6.53 8.83
CA GLU A 298 -19.99 -7.47 8.54
C GLU A 298 -21.32 -6.79 8.17
N ALA A 299 -21.56 -5.56 8.65
CA ALA A 299 -22.73 -4.78 8.29
C ALA A 299 -22.70 -4.29 6.82
N ASP A 300 -21.52 -3.96 6.29
CA ASP A 300 -21.29 -3.68 4.86
C ASP A 300 -21.13 -4.98 4.04
N MET A 301 -20.89 -6.12 4.70
CA MET A 301 -20.82 -7.44 4.05
C MET A 301 -22.19 -7.99 3.64
N LEU A 302 -23.28 -7.52 4.26
CA LEU A 302 -24.65 -7.98 4.00
C LEU A 302 -25.49 -6.99 3.18
N SER A 303 -25.08 -5.72 3.07
CA SER A 303 -25.69 -4.76 2.15
C SER A 303 -25.13 -4.94 0.74
N GLY A 304 -25.61 -5.98 0.06
CA GLY A 304 -25.50 -6.09 -1.40
C GLY A 304 -26.05 -4.85 -2.12
N ASP A 305 -26.92 -4.11 -1.45
CA ASP A 305 -27.41 -2.78 -1.79
C ASP A 305 -26.79 -1.71 -0.87
N ILE A 306 -25.60 -1.23 -1.19
CA ILE A 306 -25.35 0.20 -0.94
C ILE A 306 -25.94 0.85 -2.18
N GLY A 307 -27.19 1.30 -2.07
CA GLY A 307 -27.94 1.91 -3.16
C GLY A 307 -27.21 3.12 -3.75
N ASP A 308 -27.66 3.54 -4.92
CA ASP A 308 -27.15 4.68 -5.72
C ASP A 308 -27.11 6.05 -4.98
N ASP A 309 -27.42 6.09 -3.68
CA ASP A 309 -27.47 7.28 -2.82
C ASP A 309 -26.17 7.49 -1.99
N LEU A 310 -25.00 7.15 -2.54
CA LEU A 310 -23.71 7.61 -1.98
C LEU A 310 -23.52 9.10 -2.28
N GLY A 311 -24.16 9.98 -1.52
CA GLY A 311 -23.94 11.42 -1.60
C GLY A 311 -22.53 11.81 -1.14
N ASP A 312 -21.98 12.90 -1.70
CA ASP A 312 -20.64 13.45 -1.39
C ASP A 312 -20.40 13.74 0.12
N ALA A 313 -21.46 13.77 0.92
CA ALA A 313 -21.39 13.93 2.37
C ALA A 313 -20.96 12.65 3.11
N ASP A 314 -21.05 11.47 2.47
CA ASP A 314 -20.76 10.18 3.10
C ASP A 314 -19.25 9.96 3.31
N THR A 315 -18.91 9.53 4.53
CA THR A 315 -17.56 9.14 4.92
C THR A 315 -17.01 8.01 4.07
N THR A 316 -17.87 7.10 3.59
CA THR A 316 -17.51 5.96 2.74
C THR A 316 -17.02 6.43 1.37
N PHE A 317 -17.72 7.39 0.76
CA PHE A 317 -17.30 7.97 -0.52
C PHE A 317 -15.96 8.68 -0.41
N LYS A 318 -15.73 9.43 0.68
CA LYS A 318 -14.43 10.10 0.93
C LYS A 318 -13.28 9.09 1.07
N ARG A 319 -13.51 7.95 1.71
CA ARG A 319 -12.51 6.86 1.81
C ARG A 319 -12.23 6.22 0.44
N LEU A 320 -13.28 5.96 -0.34
CA LEU A 320 -13.19 5.38 -1.69
C LEU A 320 -12.47 6.31 -2.68
N ASP A 321 -12.85 7.60 -2.74
CA ASP A 321 -12.16 8.63 -3.53
C ASP A 321 -10.72 8.81 -3.04
N GLY A 322 -10.50 8.71 -1.73
CA GLY A 322 -9.20 8.69 -1.12
C GLY A 322 -8.28 7.58 -1.65
N ALA A 323 -8.70 6.33 -1.48
CA ALA A 323 -7.97 5.15 -1.95
C ALA A 323 -7.72 5.21 -3.45
N THR A 324 -8.71 5.68 -4.21
CA THR A 324 -8.60 5.85 -5.66
C THR A 324 -7.58 6.92 -6.05
N LYS A 325 -7.59 8.08 -5.39
CA LYS A 325 -6.59 9.14 -5.58
C LYS A 325 -5.19 8.66 -5.24
N LEU A 326 -5.05 7.76 -4.27
CA LEU A 326 -3.79 7.12 -3.92
C LEU A 326 -3.34 6.20 -5.06
N LEU A 327 -4.17 5.24 -5.45
CA LEU A 327 -3.86 4.25 -6.48
C LEU A 327 -3.61 4.86 -7.87
N THR A 328 -4.25 5.99 -8.19
CA THR A 328 -4.08 6.69 -9.48
C THR A 328 -2.90 7.65 -9.54
N THR A 329 -2.15 7.84 -8.44
CA THR A 329 -1.04 8.78 -8.35
C THR A 329 0.30 8.04 -8.39
N PRO A 330 1.13 8.25 -9.43
CA PRO A 330 2.44 7.61 -9.52
C PRO A 330 3.40 8.03 -8.39
N PRO A 331 4.28 7.12 -7.91
CA PRO A 331 5.38 7.47 -7.03
C PRO A 331 6.33 8.51 -7.63
N LYS A 332 7.04 9.24 -6.78
CA LYS A 332 8.01 10.26 -7.22
C LYS A 332 9.10 9.62 -8.08
N GLY A 333 9.31 10.13 -9.30
CA GLY A 333 10.32 9.65 -10.24
C GLY A 333 9.86 8.53 -11.17
N MET A 334 8.66 7.97 -10.98
CA MET A 334 8.09 6.96 -11.87
C MET A 334 7.16 7.60 -12.90
N GLY A 335 7.29 7.22 -14.18
CA GLY A 335 6.37 7.64 -15.24
C GLY A 335 4.97 7.04 -15.06
N ARG A 336 3.92 7.78 -15.40
CA ARG A 336 2.51 7.34 -15.23
C ARG A 336 2.21 6.05 -15.98
N ALA A 337 2.65 5.94 -17.24
CA ALA A 337 2.42 4.76 -18.06
C ALA A 337 3.05 3.50 -17.43
N ALA A 338 4.34 3.58 -17.08
CA ALA A 338 5.05 2.49 -16.39
C ALA A 338 4.40 2.13 -15.04
N TYR A 339 3.91 3.13 -14.30
CA TYR A 339 3.20 2.88 -13.05
C TYR A 339 1.85 2.18 -13.26
N TYR A 340 1.07 2.58 -14.27
CA TYR A 340 -0.22 1.94 -14.58
C TYR A 340 -0.04 0.52 -15.09
N GLU A 341 0.98 0.28 -15.92
CA GLU A 341 1.35 -1.06 -16.37
C GLU A 341 1.68 -1.99 -15.17
N ALA A 342 2.37 -1.46 -14.15
CA ALA A 342 2.71 -2.21 -12.95
C ALA A 342 1.52 -2.44 -12.00
N ILE A 343 0.66 -1.43 -11.76
CA ILE A 343 -0.39 -1.53 -10.74
C ILE A 343 -1.73 -2.08 -11.24
N LEU A 344 -2.06 -1.90 -12.53
CA LEU A 344 -3.35 -2.34 -13.07
C LEU A 344 -3.61 -3.85 -12.91
N PRO A 345 -2.64 -4.76 -13.09
CA PRO A 345 -2.86 -6.19 -12.80
C PRO A 345 -3.39 -6.46 -11.38
N HIS A 346 -2.97 -5.64 -10.40
CA HIS A 346 -3.40 -5.77 -9.01
C HIS A 346 -4.77 -5.11 -8.76
N VAL A 347 -5.10 -4.05 -9.48
CA VAL A 347 -6.47 -3.51 -9.49
C VAL A 347 -7.44 -4.54 -10.08
N LEU A 348 -7.05 -5.19 -11.18
CA LEU A 348 -7.86 -6.23 -11.83
C LEU A 348 -8.01 -7.49 -10.96
N SER A 349 -6.98 -7.86 -10.19
CA SER A 349 -7.07 -9.01 -9.27
C SER A 349 -8.05 -8.78 -8.11
N VAL A 350 -8.26 -7.53 -7.71
CA VAL A 350 -9.29 -7.16 -6.71
C VAL A 350 -10.67 -7.08 -7.37
N LEU A 351 -10.74 -6.59 -8.61
CA LEU A 351 -11.99 -6.47 -9.36
C LEU A 351 -12.60 -7.85 -9.69
N ASP A 352 -11.75 -8.84 -9.94
CA ASP A 352 -12.12 -10.22 -10.19
C ASP A 352 -12.91 -10.82 -8.99
N PRO A 353 -14.15 -11.32 -9.19
CA PRO A 353 -14.96 -11.90 -8.11
C PRO A 353 -14.43 -13.24 -7.59
N VAL A 354 -13.54 -13.92 -8.33
CA VAL A 354 -12.94 -15.18 -7.93
C VAL A 354 -11.71 -14.88 -7.06
N THR A 355 -11.79 -15.27 -5.80
CA THR A 355 -10.68 -15.09 -4.85
C THR A 355 -9.67 -16.22 -5.01
N PRO A 356 -8.38 -15.92 -5.29
CA PRO A 356 -7.34 -16.94 -5.33
C PRO A 356 -7.21 -17.70 -3.99
N GLN A 357 -6.87 -18.98 -4.04
CA GLN A 357 -6.62 -19.77 -2.84
C GLN A 357 -5.52 -19.12 -1.98
N HIS A 358 -5.69 -19.13 -0.66
CA HIS A 358 -4.78 -18.50 0.33
C HIS A 358 -4.73 -16.97 0.32
N THR A 359 -5.67 -16.27 -0.33
CA THR A 359 -5.78 -14.81 -0.26
C THR A 359 -7.01 -14.37 0.54
N THR A 360 -6.93 -13.20 1.18
CA THR A 360 -8.08 -12.64 1.91
C THR A 360 -9.21 -12.32 0.92
N PRO A 361 -10.46 -12.73 1.19
CA PRO A 361 -11.59 -12.44 0.31
C PRO A 361 -11.78 -10.93 0.09
N VAL A 362 -12.14 -10.55 -1.14
CA VAL A 362 -12.50 -9.17 -1.48
C VAL A 362 -14.01 -9.04 -1.62
N HIS A 363 -14.59 -8.04 -0.94
CA HIS A 363 -16.02 -7.82 -0.87
C HIS A 363 -16.49 -6.80 -1.93
N GLY A 364 -17.81 -6.60 -2.04
CA GLY A 364 -18.42 -5.73 -3.05
C GLY A 364 -17.89 -4.30 -3.02
N MET A 365 -17.63 -3.73 -1.83
CA MET A 365 -17.06 -2.38 -1.70
C MET A 365 -15.62 -2.29 -2.26
N HIS A 366 -14.79 -3.32 -2.03
CA HIS A 366 -13.42 -3.37 -2.58
C HIS A 366 -13.45 -3.47 -4.11
N ARG A 367 -14.35 -4.29 -4.66
CA ARG A 367 -14.54 -4.41 -6.11
C ARG A 367 -15.03 -3.09 -6.74
N ARG A 368 -15.99 -2.41 -6.09
CA ARG A 368 -16.43 -1.06 -6.50
C ARG A 368 -15.28 -0.06 -6.47
N ALA A 369 -14.46 -0.06 -5.44
CA ALA A 369 -13.29 0.81 -5.36
C ALA A 369 -12.25 0.49 -6.46
N ALA A 370 -12.04 -0.78 -6.78
CA ALA A 370 -11.19 -1.20 -7.88
C ALA A 370 -11.74 -0.75 -9.25
N ALA A 371 -13.04 -0.91 -9.50
CA ALA A 371 -13.71 -0.43 -10.71
C ALA A 371 -13.64 1.09 -10.84
N PHE A 372 -13.89 1.83 -9.75
CA PHE A 372 -13.75 3.28 -9.71
C PHE A 372 -12.31 3.72 -9.94
N THR A 373 -11.34 2.99 -9.39
CA THR A 373 -9.92 3.24 -9.64
C THR A 373 -9.56 3.04 -11.10
N LEU A 374 -10.03 1.95 -11.73
CA LEU A 374 -9.81 1.69 -13.15
C LEU A 374 -10.37 2.81 -14.03
N MET A 375 -11.59 3.28 -13.74
CA MET A 375 -12.21 4.41 -14.43
C MET A 375 -11.37 5.69 -14.29
N ARG A 376 -10.92 6.03 -13.08
CA ARG A 376 -10.07 7.21 -12.83
C ARG A 376 -8.69 7.09 -13.49
N MET A 377 -8.15 5.89 -13.63
CA MET A 377 -6.92 5.66 -14.40
C MET A 377 -7.15 5.89 -15.89
N TYR A 378 -8.30 5.45 -16.43
CA TYR A 378 -8.67 5.70 -17.82
C TYR A 378 -8.77 7.20 -18.12
N GLU A 379 -9.47 7.97 -17.27
CA GLU A 379 -9.59 9.43 -17.40
C GLU A 379 -8.22 10.14 -17.45
N ARG A 380 -7.18 9.55 -16.83
CA ARG A 380 -5.83 10.13 -16.77
C ARG A 380 -4.90 9.63 -17.88
N SER A 381 -5.13 8.43 -18.40
CA SER A 381 -4.32 7.80 -19.45
C SER A 381 -5.05 6.59 -20.04
N ALA A 382 -5.89 6.83 -21.04
CA ALA A 382 -6.62 5.78 -21.75
C ALA A 382 -5.67 4.75 -22.41
N ASP A 383 -4.55 5.21 -22.97
CA ASP A 383 -3.58 4.33 -23.65
C ASP A 383 -2.92 3.33 -22.69
N ALA A 384 -2.50 3.79 -21.51
CA ALA A 384 -1.90 2.91 -20.51
C ALA A 384 -2.91 1.87 -19.99
N VAL A 385 -4.16 2.28 -19.77
CA VAL A 385 -5.23 1.35 -19.39
C VAL A 385 -5.53 0.35 -20.51
N ARG A 386 -5.56 0.81 -21.76
CA ARG A 386 -5.76 -0.05 -22.93
C ARG A 386 -4.68 -1.11 -23.01
N ASN A 387 -3.41 -0.72 -22.91
CA ASN A 387 -2.28 -1.66 -22.98
C ASN A 387 -2.34 -2.73 -21.89
N SER A 388 -2.75 -2.37 -20.68
CA SER A 388 -2.90 -3.34 -19.58
C SER A 388 -4.13 -4.23 -19.71
N LEU A 389 -5.24 -3.73 -20.27
CA LEU A 389 -6.47 -4.51 -20.49
C LEU A 389 -6.40 -5.40 -21.73
N SER A 390 -5.61 -5.04 -22.74
CA SER A 390 -5.45 -5.80 -23.98
C SER A 390 -5.18 -7.28 -23.74
N PRO A 391 -4.12 -7.70 -23.04
CA PRO A 391 -3.77 -9.12 -22.93
C PRO A 391 -4.77 -9.96 -22.12
N VAL A 392 -5.64 -9.33 -21.32
CA VAL A 392 -6.52 -10.03 -20.36
C VAL A 392 -8.00 -9.91 -20.68
N VAL A 393 -8.42 -8.90 -21.44
CA VAL A 393 -9.81 -8.66 -21.81
C VAL A 393 -9.94 -8.51 -23.33
N PHE A 394 -9.30 -7.50 -23.93
CA PHE A 394 -9.59 -7.16 -25.33
C PHE A 394 -9.08 -8.21 -26.31
N ASP A 395 -7.85 -8.68 -26.15
CA ASP A 395 -7.27 -9.70 -27.03
C ASP A 395 -7.95 -11.05 -26.82
N VAL A 396 -8.32 -11.37 -25.57
CA VAL A 396 -9.03 -12.61 -25.22
C VAL A 396 -10.43 -12.66 -25.86
N LEU A 397 -11.21 -11.58 -25.74
CA LEU A 397 -12.56 -11.51 -26.31
C LEU A 397 -12.54 -11.27 -27.83
N GLY A 398 -11.48 -10.65 -28.35
CA GLY A 398 -11.28 -10.45 -29.79
C GLY A 398 -10.75 -11.68 -30.53
N ALA A 399 -10.02 -12.56 -29.83
CA ALA A 399 -9.35 -13.71 -30.42
C ALA A 399 -10.31 -14.73 -31.02
N ASN A 400 -9.86 -15.39 -32.09
CA ASN A 400 -10.56 -16.54 -32.67
C ASN A 400 -10.38 -17.83 -31.85
N ARG A 401 -9.36 -17.88 -30.98
CA ARG A 401 -9.04 -19.02 -30.11
C ARG A 401 -8.55 -18.50 -28.76
N ALA A 402 -9.31 -18.78 -27.71
CA ALA A 402 -8.96 -18.57 -26.32
C ALA A 402 -9.50 -19.77 -25.51
N SER A 403 -8.90 -20.07 -24.36
CA SER A 403 -9.45 -21.11 -23.48
C SER A 403 -10.75 -20.64 -22.82
N ALA A 404 -11.62 -21.59 -22.46
CA ALA A 404 -12.88 -21.27 -21.77
C ALA A 404 -12.65 -20.51 -20.45
N ALA A 405 -11.58 -20.83 -19.72
CA ALA A 405 -11.21 -20.16 -18.47
C ALA A 405 -10.77 -18.71 -18.69
N GLU A 406 -10.02 -18.43 -19.77
CA GLU A 406 -9.61 -17.07 -20.12
C GLU A 406 -10.81 -16.23 -20.53
N VAL A 407 -11.72 -16.77 -21.36
CA VAL A 407 -12.95 -16.08 -21.78
C VAL A 407 -13.84 -15.77 -20.57
N ASP A 408 -14.05 -16.75 -19.68
CA ASP A 408 -14.84 -16.54 -18.46
C ASP A 408 -14.23 -15.44 -17.58
N ARG A 409 -12.91 -15.46 -17.38
CA ARG A 409 -12.22 -14.41 -16.62
C ARG A 409 -12.36 -13.03 -17.28
N ALA A 410 -12.19 -12.94 -18.59
CA ALA A 410 -12.32 -11.70 -19.34
C ALA A 410 -13.74 -11.11 -19.24
N LEU A 411 -14.77 -11.96 -19.36
CA LEU A 411 -16.17 -11.55 -19.19
C LEU A 411 -16.45 -11.07 -17.77
N ARG A 412 -15.95 -11.77 -16.74
CA ARG A 412 -16.11 -11.37 -15.33
C ARG A 412 -15.46 -10.02 -15.05
N LEU A 413 -14.25 -9.79 -15.56
CA LEU A 413 -13.56 -8.51 -15.43
C LEU A 413 -14.30 -7.38 -16.16
N LEU A 414 -14.76 -7.63 -17.39
CA LEU A 414 -15.52 -6.66 -18.17
C LEU A 414 -16.83 -6.30 -17.48
N ALA A 415 -17.60 -7.30 -17.03
CA ALA A 415 -18.86 -7.11 -16.32
C ALA A 415 -18.65 -6.36 -15.02
N ALA A 416 -17.67 -6.75 -14.20
CA ALA A 416 -17.36 -6.05 -12.96
C ALA A 416 -16.91 -4.60 -13.23
N ALA A 417 -16.10 -4.35 -14.27
CA ALA A 417 -15.66 -3.00 -14.62
C ALA A 417 -16.84 -2.11 -15.04
N VAL A 418 -17.75 -2.61 -15.87
CA VAL A 418 -18.92 -1.85 -16.37
C VAL A 418 -19.96 -1.63 -15.28
N LEU A 419 -20.32 -2.69 -14.53
CA LEU A 419 -21.46 -2.67 -13.62
C LEU A 419 -21.13 -2.04 -12.25
N LEU A 420 -19.86 -2.04 -11.84
CA LEU A 420 -19.44 -1.51 -10.53
C LEU A 420 -18.79 -0.12 -10.60
N SER A 421 -18.40 0.35 -11.78
CA SER A 421 -17.90 1.71 -11.94
C SER A 421 -19.03 2.74 -11.91
N PRO A 422 -18.78 3.98 -11.44
CA PRO A 422 -19.73 5.07 -11.63
C PRO A 422 -20.07 5.26 -13.12
N PRO A 423 -21.30 5.73 -13.43
CA PRO A 423 -21.74 5.88 -14.81
C PRO A 423 -20.85 6.91 -15.54
N SER A 424 -20.05 6.43 -16.50
CA SER A 424 -19.19 7.25 -17.35
C SER A 424 -19.33 6.78 -18.81
N PRO A 425 -20.04 7.53 -19.68
CA PRO A 425 -20.32 7.11 -21.06
C PRO A 425 -19.06 6.74 -21.84
N ASP A 426 -18.00 7.55 -21.73
CA ASP A 426 -16.74 7.36 -22.45
C ASP A 426 -16.00 6.10 -21.95
N PHE A 427 -16.02 5.85 -20.64
CA PHE A 427 -15.38 4.66 -20.07
C PHE A 427 -16.14 3.38 -20.44
N ILE A 428 -17.47 3.41 -20.40
CA ILE A 428 -18.31 2.28 -20.80
C ILE A 428 -18.13 2.00 -22.30
N GLN A 429 -18.12 3.04 -23.15
CA GLN A 429 -17.82 2.88 -24.58
C GLN A 429 -16.42 2.30 -24.79
N PHE A 430 -15.40 2.80 -24.07
CA PHE A 430 -14.04 2.30 -24.17
C PHE A 430 -13.94 0.79 -23.90
N LEU A 431 -14.62 0.31 -22.84
CA LEU A 431 -14.63 -1.10 -22.44
C LEU A 431 -15.42 -1.98 -23.41
N VAL A 432 -16.65 -1.56 -23.76
CA VAL A 432 -17.60 -2.41 -24.49
C VAL A 432 -17.45 -2.25 -26.00
N GLY A 433 -17.29 -1.01 -26.50
CA GLY A 433 -17.25 -0.70 -27.93
C GLY A 433 -16.19 -1.48 -28.70
N THR A 434 -15.01 -1.68 -28.09
CA THR A 434 -13.92 -2.47 -28.68
C THR A 434 -14.34 -3.93 -28.99
N ASN A 435 -15.26 -4.51 -28.20
CA ASN A 435 -15.68 -5.92 -28.29
C ASN A 435 -17.16 -6.12 -28.60
N ALA A 436 -17.92 -5.04 -28.90
CA ALA A 436 -19.38 -5.08 -29.01
C ALA A 436 -19.87 -6.16 -30.00
N VAL A 437 -19.23 -6.27 -31.17
CA VAL A 437 -19.55 -7.30 -32.18
C VAL A 437 -19.48 -8.71 -31.60
N ARG A 438 -18.42 -9.01 -30.84
CA ARG A 438 -18.21 -10.33 -30.23
C ARG A 438 -19.19 -10.58 -29.10
N LEU A 439 -19.52 -9.55 -28.32
CA LEU A 439 -20.50 -9.66 -27.23
C LEU A 439 -21.91 -9.93 -27.76
N PHE A 440 -22.35 -9.28 -28.83
CA PHE A 440 -23.63 -9.59 -29.48
C PHE A 440 -23.64 -11.00 -30.11
N ALA A 441 -22.54 -11.41 -30.72
CA ALA A 441 -22.41 -12.78 -31.24
C ALA A 441 -22.48 -13.82 -30.11
N LEU A 442 -21.86 -13.53 -28.96
CA LEU A 442 -21.89 -14.40 -27.78
C LEU A 442 -23.30 -14.46 -27.15
N ASP A 443 -23.98 -13.33 -27.00
CA ASP A 443 -25.38 -13.29 -26.52
C ASP A 443 -26.30 -14.12 -27.43
N SER A 444 -26.17 -13.95 -28.76
CA SER A 444 -26.92 -14.72 -29.74
C SER A 444 -26.57 -16.21 -29.72
N PHE A 445 -25.28 -16.55 -29.62
CA PHE A 445 -24.81 -17.94 -29.58
C PHE A 445 -25.33 -18.67 -28.33
N VAL A 446 -25.28 -18.03 -27.16
CA VAL A 446 -25.76 -18.62 -25.91
C VAL A 446 -27.28 -18.75 -25.90
N ASP A 447 -28.00 -17.85 -26.57
CA ASP A 447 -29.46 -17.94 -26.77
C ASP A 447 -29.87 -19.06 -27.73
N GLN A 448 -29.04 -19.35 -28.74
CA GLN A 448 -29.31 -20.37 -29.77
C GLN A 448 -28.76 -21.75 -29.43
N ALA A 449 -27.78 -21.86 -28.54
CA ALA A 449 -27.24 -23.14 -28.10
C ALA A 449 -28.33 -23.93 -27.37
N PRO A 450 -28.86 -25.04 -27.93
CA PRO A 450 -29.82 -25.86 -27.20
C PRO A 450 -29.16 -26.35 -25.91
N ALA A 451 -29.94 -26.49 -24.83
CA ALA A 451 -29.51 -26.94 -23.50
C ALA A 451 -28.85 -28.34 -23.45
N ALA A 452 -28.45 -28.90 -24.59
CA ALA A 452 -27.84 -30.20 -24.75
C ALA A 452 -26.43 -30.06 -25.38
N LYS A 453 -25.41 -30.52 -24.63
CA LYS A 453 -24.00 -30.79 -25.00
C LYS A 453 -22.91 -29.82 -24.56
N VAL A 454 -23.15 -28.92 -23.61
CA VAL A 454 -22.03 -28.43 -22.79
C VAL A 454 -22.11 -29.20 -21.48
N ALA A 455 -21.35 -30.29 -21.39
CA ALA A 455 -21.13 -30.95 -20.11
C ALA A 455 -20.44 -29.94 -19.20
N VAL A 456 -21.20 -29.38 -18.27
CA VAL A 456 -20.67 -28.55 -17.19
C VAL A 456 -19.81 -29.49 -16.36
N THR A 457 -18.51 -29.51 -16.65
CA THR A 457 -17.52 -30.01 -15.71
C THR A 457 -17.59 -29.12 -14.47
N ASP A 458 -17.63 -29.71 -13.28
CA ASP A 458 -17.87 -29.09 -11.96
C ASP A 458 -16.98 -27.85 -11.63
N GLU A 459 -16.00 -27.52 -12.47
CA GLU A 459 -15.07 -26.40 -12.27
C GLU A 459 -15.40 -25.14 -13.10
N THR A 460 -16.35 -25.20 -14.04
CA THR A 460 -16.74 -24.07 -14.90
C THR A 460 -18.10 -23.50 -14.51
N ARG A 461 -18.17 -22.20 -14.23
CA ARG A 461 -19.37 -21.42 -13.90
C ARG A 461 -20.51 -21.68 -14.90
N SER A 462 -21.77 -21.64 -14.46
CA SER A 462 -22.91 -21.95 -15.33
C SER A 462 -22.97 -20.99 -16.53
N LEU A 463 -23.22 -21.54 -17.73
CA LEU A 463 -23.44 -20.77 -18.96
C LEU A 463 -24.52 -19.69 -18.79
N GLU A 464 -25.52 -19.96 -17.95
CA GLU A 464 -26.57 -19.00 -17.60
C GLU A 464 -26.01 -17.75 -16.90
N THR A 465 -24.98 -17.90 -16.07
CA THR A 465 -24.37 -16.75 -15.41
C THR A 465 -23.59 -15.89 -16.40
N GLN A 466 -22.85 -16.52 -17.32
CA GLN A 466 -22.12 -15.80 -18.38
C GLN A 466 -23.10 -15.06 -19.31
N ARG A 467 -24.23 -15.69 -19.65
CA ARG A 467 -25.32 -15.08 -20.41
C ARG A 467 -25.83 -13.82 -19.74
N ASN A 468 -26.16 -13.91 -18.45
CA ASN A 468 -26.69 -12.78 -17.70
C ASN A 468 -25.67 -11.63 -17.63
N GLU A 469 -24.38 -11.91 -17.44
CA GLU A 469 -23.33 -10.89 -17.44
C GLU A 469 -23.19 -10.18 -18.78
N VAL A 470 -23.16 -10.92 -19.89
CA VAL A 470 -23.09 -10.33 -21.24
C VAL A 470 -24.31 -9.43 -21.49
N ARG A 471 -25.50 -9.90 -21.14
CA ARG A 471 -26.74 -9.13 -21.31
C ARG A 471 -26.76 -7.86 -20.48
N GLU A 472 -26.37 -7.93 -19.21
CA GLU A 472 -26.30 -6.75 -18.33
C GLU A 472 -25.26 -5.74 -18.82
N VAL A 473 -24.10 -6.21 -19.32
CA VAL A 473 -23.08 -5.34 -19.93
C VAL A 473 -23.61 -4.64 -21.18
N LEU A 474 -24.21 -5.39 -22.12
CA LEU A 474 -24.77 -4.82 -23.33
C LEU A 474 -25.92 -3.85 -23.03
N HIS A 475 -26.82 -4.22 -22.11
CA HIS A 475 -27.92 -3.35 -21.70
C HIS A 475 -27.41 -2.06 -21.04
N THR A 476 -26.41 -2.16 -20.17
CA THR A 476 -25.78 -0.99 -19.53
C THR A 476 -25.11 -0.09 -20.56
N TRP A 477 -24.40 -0.66 -21.53
CA TRP A 477 -23.76 0.08 -22.61
C TRP A 477 -24.77 0.77 -23.54
N LEU A 478 -25.86 0.09 -23.93
CA LEU A 478 -26.93 0.69 -24.72
C LEU A 478 -27.65 1.82 -23.98
N ARG A 479 -27.77 1.71 -22.64
CA ARG A 479 -28.44 2.70 -21.80
C ARG A 479 -27.57 3.92 -21.49
N LEU A 480 -26.29 3.71 -21.20
CA LEU A 480 -25.39 4.73 -20.63
C LEU A 480 -24.23 5.13 -21.54
N GLY A 481 -23.99 4.41 -22.64
CA GLY A 481 -22.93 4.72 -23.59
C GLY A 481 -23.18 6.02 -24.34
N ALA A 482 -22.12 6.59 -24.92
CA ALA A 482 -22.21 7.80 -25.71
C ALA A 482 -23.04 7.55 -26.99
N ILE A 483 -24.23 8.16 -27.09
CA ILE A 483 -25.25 7.85 -28.11
C ILE A 483 -24.68 7.76 -29.53
N HIS A 484 -23.83 8.71 -29.93
CA HIS A 484 -23.24 8.73 -31.27
C HIS A 484 -22.29 7.55 -31.50
N GLU A 485 -21.40 7.28 -30.54
CA GLU A 485 -20.41 6.19 -30.65
C GLU A 485 -21.08 4.82 -30.56
N VAL A 486 -22.12 4.69 -29.74
CA VAL A 486 -22.97 3.50 -29.67
C VAL A 486 -23.65 3.28 -31.02
N GLY A 487 -24.23 4.33 -31.62
CA GLY A 487 -24.87 4.28 -32.93
C GLY A 487 -23.93 3.82 -34.04
N ASP A 488 -22.73 4.40 -34.10
CA ASP A 488 -21.71 4.01 -35.08
C ASP A 488 -21.25 2.56 -34.87
N THR A 489 -21.05 2.16 -33.61
CA THR A 489 -20.65 0.78 -33.27
C THR A 489 -21.76 -0.21 -33.63
N LEU A 490 -23.03 0.11 -33.36
CA LEU A 490 -24.17 -0.71 -33.76
C LEU A 490 -24.29 -0.81 -35.28
N GLY A 491 -24.05 0.28 -36.01
CA GLY A 491 -23.94 0.26 -37.47
C GLY A 491 -22.91 -0.76 -37.93
N GLN A 492 -21.70 -0.73 -37.36
CA GLN A 492 -20.65 -1.71 -37.67
C GLN A 492 -21.02 -3.14 -37.28
N VAL A 493 -21.73 -3.35 -36.17
CA VAL A 493 -22.23 -4.67 -35.74
C VAL A 493 -23.23 -5.19 -36.74
N LEU A 494 -24.19 -4.37 -37.16
CA LEU A 494 -25.21 -4.72 -38.16
C LEU A 494 -24.59 -4.97 -39.53
N ASP A 495 -23.64 -4.13 -39.95
CA ASP A 495 -22.91 -4.31 -41.20
C ASP A 495 -22.12 -5.62 -41.18
N LYS A 496 -21.44 -5.94 -40.07
CA LYS A 496 -20.71 -7.20 -39.92
C LYS A 496 -21.62 -8.42 -39.85
N ALA A 497 -22.75 -8.32 -39.16
CA ALA A 497 -23.76 -9.36 -39.12
C ALA A 497 -24.40 -9.57 -40.50
N GLY A 498 -24.58 -8.50 -41.28
CA GLY A 498 -25.07 -8.54 -42.65
C GLY A 498 -24.01 -8.99 -43.67
N SER A 499 -22.72 -8.77 -43.39
CA SER A 499 -21.60 -9.18 -44.25
C SER A 499 -21.07 -10.59 -43.92
N ALA A 500 -21.49 -11.16 -42.79
CA ALA A 500 -21.28 -12.58 -42.52
C ALA A 500 -22.17 -13.36 -43.50
N ASP A 501 -21.62 -13.62 -44.69
CA ASP A 501 -22.23 -14.35 -45.80
C ASP A 501 -23.16 -15.47 -45.33
N THR A 502 -24.47 -15.22 -45.39
CA THR A 502 -25.51 -16.16 -45.79
C THR A 502 -26.85 -15.42 -45.77
N ALA A 503 -27.15 -14.53 -46.71
CA ALA A 503 -28.53 -14.08 -46.91
C ALA A 503 -28.75 -13.57 -48.34
N VAL A 504 -29.42 -14.37 -49.18
CA VAL A 504 -29.79 -13.98 -50.54
C VAL A 504 -31.29 -13.72 -50.57
N TRP A 505 -31.71 -12.67 -51.28
CA TRP A 505 -33.12 -12.42 -51.55
C TRP A 505 -33.66 -13.50 -52.51
N GLN A 506 -34.56 -14.34 -52.03
CA GLN A 506 -35.22 -15.38 -52.82
C GLN A 506 -36.67 -15.00 -53.10
N SER A 507 -37.05 -14.97 -54.38
CA SER A 507 -38.43 -14.69 -54.78
C SER A 507 -39.26 -15.98 -54.78
N SER A 508 -40.37 -15.99 -54.05
CA SER A 508 -41.33 -17.10 -53.98
C SER A 508 -42.72 -16.65 -54.47
N LYS A 509 -43.65 -17.61 -54.61
CA LYS A 509 -45.05 -17.32 -54.99
C LYS A 509 -45.80 -16.45 -53.97
N THR A 510 -45.26 -16.30 -52.75
CA THR A 510 -45.86 -15.50 -51.67
C THR A 510 -45.13 -14.18 -51.40
N GLY A 511 -44.02 -13.88 -52.09
CA GLY A 511 -43.25 -12.64 -51.92
C GLY A 511 -41.75 -12.85 -52.02
N VAL A 512 -40.97 -11.80 -51.73
CA VAL A 512 -39.50 -11.88 -51.66
C VAL A 512 -39.10 -12.06 -50.21
N HIS A 513 -38.29 -13.08 -49.92
CA HIS A 513 -37.83 -13.42 -48.58
C HIS A 513 -36.31 -13.36 -48.52
N LEU A 514 -35.76 -12.94 -47.38
CA LEU A 514 -34.32 -12.99 -47.13
C LEU A 514 -33.99 -14.37 -46.57
N VAL A 515 -33.25 -15.19 -47.33
CA VAL A 515 -33.01 -16.60 -47.01
C VAL A 515 -31.51 -16.84 -46.89
N PRO A 516 -31.02 -17.58 -45.88
CA PRO A 516 -29.59 -17.80 -45.80
C PRO A 516 -29.03 -18.50 -47.04
N GLN A 517 -27.84 -18.09 -47.51
CA GLN A 517 -27.26 -18.60 -48.77
C GLN A 517 -27.07 -20.13 -48.75
N GLU A 518 -26.94 -20.73 -47.57
CA GLU A 518 -26.91 -22.19 -47.39
C GLU A 518 -28.26 -22.90 -47.68
N TYR A 519 -29.35 -22.15 -47.85
CA TYR A 519 -30.71 -22.64 -48.17
C TYR A 519 -31.23 -22.21 -49.56
N VAL A 520 -30.41 -21.51 -50.35
CA VAL A 520 -30.68 -21.18 -51.77
C VAL A 520 -29.91 -22.15 -52.65
#